data_AF-M0P8G3-F1
#
_entry.id   AF-M0P8G3-F1
#
_cell.length_a   1.000
_cell.length_b   1.000
_cell.length_c   1.000
_cell.angle_alpha   90.00
_cell.angle_beta   90.00
_cell.angle_gamma   90.00
#
_symmetry.space_group_name_H-M   'P 1'
#
loop_
_entity.id
_entity.type
_entity.pdbx_description
1 polymer ?
#
loop_
_entity_poly.entity_id
_entity_poly.type
_entity_poly.pdbx_seq_one_letter_code
_entity_poly.pdbx_strand_id
1 'polypeptide(L)'
;MRDSEDEDTPDGTGADDEPTADEEPADTTPADAETPSDQLETASMASGAERNETVGQATQKKVLERDRYRCRMCNVKAPAAGGLADLEVHHADRDPDDVDEHDPANLLTVCRSCHSWHHMRSTPSDIPIRLTEADDKKLKSHEYEILRILYDNGPLRTKEIADKLTVEMTRTAVRERLWHLGGLDNEVAERAEPLVTKDIATQEWGLLPDIVTSARGHIPDDPKLLVQRTEDELVRRALDRGCDRQTVMEVFDVSRRGTFYKETRSKMYDFPLDAFSRGGRPRVSKEASDEEDSSTAARGPDEAEAIQNAAARASEVTADEGEESAAKIVSDADESVVEVDQEDAVDDATDADGVQQLLEEALDALRDDDVVEE
;
A
#
# COMPACT_ATOMS: atom_id res chain seq x y z
N MET A 1 39.68 35.86 -45.24
CA MET A 1 39.14 35.02 -46.32
C MET A 1 37.67 34.87 -45.96
N ARG A 2 36.76 35.76 -46.42
CA ARG A 2 36.67 36.45 -47.73
C ARG A 2 36.57 35.43 -48.88
N ASP A 3 35.55 35.45 -49.74
CA ASP A 3 34.44 36.41 -49.99
C ASP A 3 33.06 35.66 -50.05
N SER A 4 31.87 36.23 -49.81
CA SER A 4 31.06 37.24 -50.58
C SER A 4 30.62 36.72 -51.97
N GLU A 5 29.45 37.00 -52.57
CA GLU A 5 28.31 37.95 -52.42
C GLU A 5 26.97 37.17 -52.67
N ASP A 6 25.77 37.52 -52.19
CA ASP A 6 24.80 38.62 -52.54
C ASP A 6 24.24 38.52 -53.99
N GLU A 7 23.00 38.90 -54.36
CA GLU A 7 21.81 39.52 -53.70
C GLU A 7 20.51 38.88 -54.33
N ASP A 8 19.23 39.19 -54.05
CA ASP A 8 18.55 40.51 -54.08
C ASP A 8 17.10 40.42 -53.51
N THR A 9 16.45 41.55 -53.21
CA THR A 9 15.02 41.71 -52.77
C THR A 9 14.48 43.08 -53.31
N PRO A 10 13.49 43.85 -52.77
CA PRO A 10 12.34 43.65 -51.86
C PRO A 10 11.00 44.15 -52.50
N ASP A 11 10.11 44.72 -51.65
CA ASP A 11 9.01 45.68 -51.93
C ASP A 11 7.64 45.12 -52.43
N GLY A 12 6.48 45.61 -51.96
CA GLY A 12 6.25 46.54 -50.84
C GLY A 12 4.87 47.24 -50.87
N THR A 13 4.41 47.71 -49.71
CA THR A 13 3.15 48.50 -49.49
C THR A 13 1.82 47.77 -49.81
N GLY A 14 0.66 48.19 -49.29
CA GLY A 14 0.33 49.27 -48.34
C GLY A 14 -1.02 49.00 -47.65
N ALA A 15 -1.42 49.87 -46.72
CA ALA A 15 -2.62 49.71 -45.86
C ALA A 15 -3.70 50.77 -46.16
N ASP A 16 -4.70 50.81 -45.27
CA ASP A 16 -5.68 51.89 -45.04
C ASP A 16 -6.79 52.10 -46.09
N ASP A 17 -8.06 51.88 -45.70
CA ASP A 17 -8.99 52.97 -45.34
C ASP A 17 -10.29 52.45 -44.68
N GLU A 18 -10.98 53.30 -43.90
CA GLU A 18 -12.31 53.04 -43.32
C GLU A 18 -13.42 53.95 -43.95
N PRO A 19 -14.40 54.54 -43.23
CA PRO A 19 -15.77 54.00 -43.24
C PRO A 19 -16.85 55.01 -43.71
N THR A 20 -18.09 54.54 -43.89
CA THR A 20 -19.38 55.32 -43.81
C THR A 20 -20.55 54.37 -44.17
N ALA A 21 -21.84 54.67 -43.94
CA ALA A 21 -22.56 55.32 -42.82
C ALA A 21 -24.09 55.22 -43.09
N ASP A 22 -24.89 55.31 -42.03
CA ASP A 22 -26.33 55.68 -41.97
C ASP A 22 -27.37 55.07 -42.95
N GLU A 23 -28.37 54.36 -42.40
CA GLU A 23 -29.79 54.77 -42.51
C GLU A 23 -30.64 54.17 -41.36
N GLU A 24 -31.46 55.03 -40.72
CA GLU A 24 -32.39 54.78 -39.58
C GLU A 24 -33.74 55.51 -39.89
N PRO A 25 -34.83 55.42 -39.08
CA PRO A 25 -35.15 54.59 -37.91
C PRO A 25 -36.27 53.57 -38.30
N ALA A 26 -37.32 53.14 -37.58
CA ALA A 26 -37.99 53.39 -36.27
C ALA A 26 -38.88 52.16 -35.94
N ASP A 27 -39.75 52.04 -34.92
CA ASP A 27 -40.25 52.91 -33.84
C ASP A 27 -40.87 52.04 -32.69
N THR A 28 -41.34 52.67 -31.61
CA THR A 28 -42.36 52.19 -30.64
C THR A 28 -42.09 50.91 -29.81
N THR A 29 -41.57 51.14 -28.60
CA THR A 29 -42.05 50.47 -27.36
C THR A 29 -43.39 51.10 -26.92
N PRO A 30 -44.19 50.57 -25.96
CA PRO A 30 -43.78 49.75 -24.81
C PRO A 30 -44.69 48.58 -24.38
N ALA A 31 -44.26 47.97 -23.27
CA ALA A 31 -44.82 46.90 -22.46
C ALA A 31 -46.36 46.80 -22.32
N ASP A 32 -46.83 45.57 -22.17
CA ASP A 32 -47.33 45.13 -20.86
C ASP A 32 -47.08 43.63 -20.62
N ALA A 33 -47.37 43.12 -19.43
CA ALA A 33 -47.07 41.72 -19.03
C ALA A 33 -48.12 40.69 -19.50
N GLU A 34 -47.71 39.41 -19.59
CA GLU A 34 -48.36 38.22 -18.98
C GLU A 34 -47.55 36.94 -19.30
N THR A 35 -47.30 36.09 -18.29
CA THR A 35 -46.64 34.78 -18.46
C THR A 35 -47.68 33.65 -18.38
N PRO A 36 -47.71 32.75 -19.37
CA PRO A 36 -47.90 31.32 -19.08
C PRO A 36 -46.68 30.48 -19.51
N SER A 37 -46.49 29.35 -18.81
CA SER A 37 -45.32 28.48 -18.94
C SER A 37 -45.52 27.31 -19.92
N ASP A 38 -44.42 26.63 -20.24
CA ASP A 38 -44.30 25.24 -20.71
C ASP A 38 -45.05 24.82 -21.99
N GLN A 39 -44.30 24.77 -23.10
CA GLN A 39 -44.18 23.52 -23.88
C GLN A 39 -42.71 23.27 -24.25
N LEU A 40 -42.26 22.02 -24.10
CA LEU A 40 -40.91 21.57 -24.45
C LEU A 40 -40.87 21.12 -25.91
N GLU A 41 -40.06 21.76 -26.75
CA GLU A 41 -39.69 21.22 -28.07
C GLU A 41 -38.25 20.68 -28.06
N THR A 42 -38.08 19.46 -28.55
CA THR A 42 -36.81 18.73 -28.53
C THR A 42 -36.04 18.87 -29.84
N ALA A 43 -34.86 19.49 -29.80
CA ALA A 43 -33.81 19.30 -30.80
C ALA A 43 -32.71 18.40 -30.17
N SER A 44 -32.65 17.10 -30.47
CA SER A 44 -32.16 16.55 -31.74
C SER A 44 -30.67 16.83 -31.97
N MET A 45 -29.83 16.08 -31.24
CA MET A 45 -28.40 15.90 -31.54
C MET A 45 -28.19 14.41 -31.86
N ALA A 46 -27.70 14.13 -33.07
CA ALA A 46 -27.52 12.78 -33.58
C ALA A 46 -26.03 12.41 -33.70
N SER A 47 -25.76 11.10 -33.82
CA SER A 47 -24.46 10.52 -34.21
C SER A 47 -23.23 10.99 -33.41
N GLY A 48 -23.07 10.44 -32.21
CA GLY A 48 -21.81 10.47 -31.45
C GLY A 48 -21.61 9.29 -30.49
N ALA A 49 -22.58 8.38 -30.38
CA ALA A 49 -22.51 7.22 -29.49
C ALA A 49 -22.10 5.97 -30.28
N GLU A 50 -20.87 5.51 -30.06
CA GLU A 50 -20.58 4.09 -30.15
C GLU A 50 -21.51 3.37 -29.18
N ARG A 51 -22.15 2.29 -29.63
CA ARG A 51 -23.26 1.69 -28.90
C ARG A 51 -22.72 0.88 -27.73
N ASN A 52 -22.83 1.44 -26.53
CA ASN A 52 -22.77 0.69 -25.29
C ASN A 52 -23.93 -0.30 -25.26
N GLU A 53 -23.69 -1.49 -25.84
CA GLU A 53 -24.63 -2.61 -25.85
C GLU A 53 -24.97 -2.96 -24.40
N THR A 54 -26.24 -2.86 -24.07
CA THR A 54 -26.72 -2.84 -22.69
C THR A 54 -27.57 -4.09 -22.46
N VAL A 55 -27.08 -4.94 -21.54
CA VAL A 55 -27.72 -6.20 -21.13
C VAL A 55 -29.23 -6.02 -21.04
N GLY A 56 -30.00 -6.77 -21.84
CA GLY A 56 -31.45 -6.57 -21.93
C GLY A 56 -32.16 -6.73 -20.59
N GLN A 57 -33.19 -5.91 -20.33
CA GLN A 57 -33.89 -5.83 -19.03
C GLN A 57 -34.36 -7.20 -18.48
N ALA A 58 -34.78 -8.12 -19.35
CA ALA A 58 -35.17 -9.47 -18.96
C ALA A 58 -33.99 -10.32 -18.44
N THR A 59 -32.79 -10.11 -18.97
CA THR A 59 -31.54 -10.72 -18.47
C THR A 59 -31.07 -10.03 -17.19
N GLN A 60 -31.09 -8.69 -17.14
CA GLN A 60 -30.77 -7.96 -15.90
C GLN A 60 -31.61 -8.44 -14.72
N LYS A 61 -32.93 -8.56 -14.91
CA LYS A 61 -33.85 -9.05 -13.88
C LYS A 61 -33.50 -10.47 -13.42
N LYS A 62 -33.20 -11.40 -14.34
CA LYS A 62 -32.78 -12.78 -13.98
C LYS A 62 -31.50 -12.78 -13.14
N VAL A 63 -30.53 -11.93 -13.47
CA VAL A 63 -29.24 -11.82 -12.74
C VAL A 63 -29.46 -11.23 -11.34
N LEU A 64 -30.27 -10.18 -11.23
CA LEU A 64 -30.67 -9.60 -9.94
C LEU A 64 -31.44 -10.59 -9.06
N GLU A 65 -32.36 -11.38 -9.64
CA GLU A 65 -33.11 -12.43 -8.93
C GLU A 65 -32.21 -13.60 -8.49
N ARG A 66 -31.28 -14.04 -9.34
CA ARG A 66 -30.23 -15.04 -9.00
C ARG A 66 -29.42 -14.58 -7.79
N ASP A 67 -28.96 -13.33 -7.81
CA ASP A 67 -28.13 -12.73 -6.76
C ASP A 67 -28.95 -12.25 -5.55
N ARG A 68 -30.27 -12.51 -5.54
CA ARG A 68 -31.22 -12.14 -4.47
C ARG A 68 -31.17 -10.65 -4.12
N TYR A 69 -31.04 -9.81 -5.15
CA TYR A 69 -30.95 -8.35 -5.06
C TYR A 69 -29.84 -7.87 -4.10
N ARG A 70 -28.64 -8.44 -4.25
CA ARG A 70 -27.42 -8.10 -3.49
C ARG A 70 -26.22 -7.90 -4.41
N CYS A 71 -25.36 -6.95 -4.06
CA CYS A 71 -24.04 -6.80 -4.68
C CYS A 71 -23.18 -8.05 -4.40
N ARG A 72 -22.65 -8.71 -5.43
CA ARG A 72 -21.78 -9.90 -5.29
C ARG A 72 -20.41 -9.59 -4.67
N MET A 73 -19.98 -8.33 -4.65
CA MET A 73 -18.69 -7.91 -4.10
C MET A 73 -18.77 -7.55 -2.60
N CYS A 74 -19.76 -6.74 -2.19
CA CYS A 74 -19.88 -6.23 -0.82
C CYS A 74 -21.18 -6.61 -0.09
N ASN A 75 -22.05 -7.43 -0.69
CA ASN A 75 -23.27 -7.99 -0.10
C ASN A 75 -24.34 -6.98 0.38
N VAL A 76 -24.19 -5.68 0.07
CA VAL A 76 -25.25 -4.67 0.28
C VAL A 76 -26.48 -5.03 -0.55
N LYS A 77 -27.67 -4.72 -0.03
CA LYS A 77 -28.95 -5.08 -0.63
C LYS A 77 -29.63 -3.88 -1.30
N ALA A 78 -30.35 -4.15 -2.38
CA ALA A 78 -31.31 -3.22 -2.96
C ALA A 78 -32.63 -3.16 -2.17
N PRO A 79 -33.50 -2.15 -2.41
CA PRO A 79 -34.84 -2.05 -1.85
C PRO A 79 -35.67 -3.34 -1.95
N ALA A 80 -35.56 -4.07 -3.07
CA ALA A 80 -36.24 -5.35 -3.29
C ALA A 80 -35.85 -6.48 -2.29
N ALA A 81 -34.74 -6.34 -1.56
CA ALA A 81 -34.32 -7.26 -0.49
C ALA A 81 -34.23 -6.58 0.90
N GLY A 82 -34.82 -5.38 1.06
CA GLY A 82 -34.79 -4.62 2.31
C GLY A 82 -33.41 -4.03 2.60
N GLY A 83 -32.93 -3.20 1.67
CA GLY A 83 -31.78 -2.30 1.81
C GLY A 83 -31.99 -1.04 0.96
N LEU A 84 -30.92 -0.28 0.69
CA LEU A 84 -30.99 1.03 0.03
C LEU A 84 -30.02 1.17 -1.16
N ALA A 85 -29.30 0.12 -1.54
CA ALA A 85 -28.30 0.22 -2.60
C ALA A 85 -28.93 0.10 -3.99
N ASP A 86 -28.65 1.05 -4.87
CA ASP A 86 -28.86 0.86 -6.31
C ASP A 86 -27.91 -0.25 -6.81
N LEU A 87 -28.47 -1.20 -7.56
CA LEU A 87 -27.77 -2.36 -8.10
C LEU A 87 -27.87 -2.38 -9.61
N GLU A 88 -26.71 -2.59 -10.23
CA GLU A 88 -26.48 -2.62 -11.67
C GLU A 88 -25.94 -4.00 -12.05
N VAL A 89 -26.08 -4.38 -13.32
CA VAL A 89 -25.59 -5.66 -13.85
C VAL A 89 -24.41 -5.39 -14.75
N HIS A 90 -23.25 -5.95 -14.39
CA HIS A 90 -21.96 -5.72 -15.01
C HIS A 90 -21.38 -7.03 -15.57
N HIS A 91 -20.65 -6.95 -16.67
CA HIS A 91 -19.93 -8.07 -17.27
C HIS A 91 -18.70 -8.48 -16.42
N ALA A 92 -18.50 -9.77 -16.20
CA ALA A 92 -17.31 -10.29 -15.52
C ALA A 92 -16.09 -10.20 -16.45
N ASP A 93 -16.29 -10.65 -17.69
CA ASP A 93 -15.42 -10.43 -18.84
C ASP A 93 -16.21 -9.76 -19.98
N ARG A 94 -15.55 -8.97 -20.82
CA ARG A 94 -16.18 -8.33 -22.00
C ARG A 94 -15.85 -9.05 -23.31
N ASP A 95 -14.90 -9.97 -23.33
CA ASP A 95 -14.60 -10.84 -24.48
C ASP A 95 -14.44 -12.31 -24.04
N PRO A 96 -15.50 -12.94 -23.49
CA PRO A 96 -15.41 -14.28 -22.90
C PRO A 96 -15.26 -15.40 -23.94
N ASP A 97 -14.18 -16.18 -23.85
CA ASP A 97 -13.90 -17.32 -24.75
C ASP A 97 -15.00 -18.43 -24.77
N ASP A 98 -15.60 -18.71 -23.60
CA ASP A 98 -16.41 -19.92 -23.36
C ASP A 98 -17.95 -19.69 -23.36
N VAL A 99 -18.43 -18.44 -23.35
CA VAL A 99 -19.86 -18.10 -23.16
C VAL A 99 -20.29 -16.87 -23.98
N ASP A 100 -21.60 -16.68 -24.15
CA ASP A 100 -22.15 -15.44 -24.73
C ASP A 100 -21.85 -14.22 -23.82
N GLU A 101 -21.55 -13.06 -24.41
CA GLU A 101 -21.24 -11.83 -23.67
C GLU A 101 -22.30 -11.50 -22.62
N HIS A 102 -23.58 -11.73 -22.95
CA HIS A 102 -24.74 -11.49 -22.08
C HIS A 102 -25.26 -12.75 -21.38
N ASP A 103 -24.52 -13.87 -21.38
CA ASP A 103 -24.91 -15.04 -20.59
C ASP A 103 -24.95 -14.69 -19.10
N PRO A 104 -26.00 -15.08 -18.35
CA PRO A 104 -26.07 -14.83 -16.91
C PRO A 104 -24.81 -15.27 -16.13
N ALA A 105 -24.09 -16.31 -16.54
CA ALA A 105 -22.83 -16.73 -15.92
C ALA A 105 -21.74 -15.64 -15.99
N ASN A 106 -21.64 -14.94 -17.12
CA ASN A 106 -20.74 -13.80 -17.32
C ASN A 106 -21.23 -12.51 -16.64
N LEU A 107 -22.41 -12.50 -15.99
CA LEU A 107 -22.99 -11.29 -15.43
C LEU A 107 -22.97 -11.26 -13.90
N LEU A 108 -22.55 -10.12 -13.35
CA LEU A 108 -22.42 -9.83 -11.92
C LEU A 108 -23.40 -8.74 -11.50
N THR A 109 -24.20 -8.99 -10.46
CA THR A 109 -24.88 -7.89 -9.75
C THR A 109 -23.88 -7.14 -8.87
N VAL A 110 -23.76 -5.83 -9.06
CA VAL A 110 -22.87 -4.93 -8.32
C VAL A 110 -23.63 -3.69 -7.86
N CYS A 111 -23.26 -3.08 -6.74
CA CYS A 111 -23.75 -1.72 -6.42
C CYS A 111 -22.91 -0.67 -7.15
N ARG A 112 -23.46 0.53 -7.35
CA ARG A 112 -22.80 1.62 -8.10
C ARG A 112 -21.36 1.90 -7.66
N SER A 113 -21.06 1.87 -6.36
CA SER A 113 -19.69 2.04 -5.84
C SER A 113 -18.75 0.91 -6.29
N CYS A 114 -19.20 -0.35 -6.20
CA CYS A 114 -18.43 -1.51 -6.67
C CYS A 114 -18.32 -1.58 -8.19
N HIS A 115 -19.33 -1.10 -8.93
CA HIS A 115 -19.29 -0.98 -10.39
C HIS A 115 -18.23 0.06 -10.81
N SER A 116 -18.26 1.25 -10.23
CA SER A 116 -17.25 2.29 -10.49
C SER A 116 -15.85 1.78 -10.14
N TRP A 117 -15.69 1.12 -8.98
CA TRP A 117 -14.42 0.51 -8.57
C TRP A 117 -13.90 -0.52 -9.58
N HIS A 118 -14.78 -1.34 -10.15
CA HIS A 118 -14.40 -2.38 -11.11
C HIS A 118 -13.79 -1.82 -12.40
N HIS A 119 -14.18 -0.60 -12.81
CA HIS A 119 -13.57 0.10 -13.96
C HIS A 119 -12.33 0.91 -13.60
N MET A 120 -12.19 1.34 -12.34
CA MET A 120 -11.02 2.08 -11.84
C MET A 120 -9.89 1.15 -11.34
N ARG A 121 -10.05 -0.18 -11.47
CA ARG A 121 -9.04 -1.15 -11.02
C ARG A 121 -7.79 -1.08 -11.90
N SER A 122 -6.63 -0.80 -11.31
CA SER A 122 -5.36 -0.97 -12.00
C SER A 122 -5.07 -2.44 -12.33
N THR A 123 -4.28 -2.66 -13.36
CA THR A 123 -3.93 -3.94 -13.98
C THR A 123 -2.40 -4.05 -14.19
N PRO A 124 -1.85 -5.23 -14.50
CA PRO A 124 -0.42 -5.37 -14.84
C PRO A 124 0.04 -4.49 -16.01
N SER A 125 -0.85 -4.16 -16.94
CA SER A 125 -0.56 -3.26 -18.07
C SER A 125 -0.42 -1.78 -17.70
N ASP A 126 -0.88 -1.38 -16.51
CA ASP A 126 -0.84 0.02 -16.05
C ASP A 126 0.46 0.38 -15.30
N ILE A 127 1.40 -0.58 -15.18
CA ILE A 127 2.66 -0.40 -14.45
C ILE A 127 3.89 -0.74 -15.32
N PRO A 128 4.91 0.15 -15.38
CA PRO A 128 6.17 -0.11 -16.07
C PRO A 128 7.15 -0.98 -15.23
N ILE A 129 6.62 -1.86 -14.37
CA ILE A 129 7.39 -2.77 -13.51
C ILE A 129 7.21 -4.20 -14.03
N ARG A 130 8.32 -4.96 -14.13
CA ARG A 130 8.27 -6.33 -14.66
C ARG A 130 7.62 -7.30 -13.66
N LEU A 131 6.39 -7.70 -13.97
CA LEU A 131 5.68 -8.80 -13.33
C LEU A 131 5.66 -10.07 -14.20
N THR A 132 5.35 -11.19 -13.55
CA THR A 132 5.09 -12.49 -14.14
C THR A 132 3.60 -12.85 -13.96
N GLU A 133 3.11 -13.84 -14.70
CA GLU A 133 1.76 -14.38 -14.43
C GLU A 133 1.63 -14.98 -13.01
N ALA A 134 2.73 -15.40 -12.39
CA ALA A 134 2.72 -15.95 -11.05
C ALA A 134 2.57 -14.85 -9.98
N ASP A 135 3.06 -13.64 -10.26
CA ASP A 135 2.77 -12.43 -9.47
C ASP A 135 1.31 -12.00 -9.62
N ASP A 136 0.78 -12.00 -10.85
CA ASP A 136 -0.61 -11.57 -11.10
C ASP A 136 -1.64 -12.44 -10.38
N LYS A 137 -1.38 -13.75 -10.28
CA LYS A 137 -2.19 -14.71 -9.52
C LYS A 137 -2.15 -14.50 -7.99
N LYS A 138 -1.35 -13.55 -7.49
CA LYS A 138 -1.23 -13.18 -6.06
C LYS A 138 -1.70 -11.75 -5.77
N LEU A 139 -1.44 -10.83 -6.69
CA LEU A 139 -1.64 -9.39 -6.51
C LEU A 139 -3.11 -8.96 -6.63
N LYS A 140 -3.40 -7.77 -6.13
CA LYS A 140 -4.72 -7.11 -6.15
C LYS A 140 -4.64 -5.78 -6.87
N SER A 141 -5.79 -5.26 -7.32
CA SER A 141 -5.91 -3.97 -8.00
C SER A 141 -5.15 -2.83 -7.31
N HIS A 142 -5.29 -2.72 -5.98
CA HIS A 142 -4.61 -1.70 -5.17
C HIS A 142 -3.10 -1.92 -5.05
N GLU A 143 -2.63 -3.16 -5.20
CA GLU A 143 -1.19 -3.47 -5.14
C GLU A 143 -0.51 -3.07 -6.45
N TYR A 144 -1.19 -3.20 -7.61
CA TYR A 144 -0.78 -2.54 -8.86
C TYR A 144 -0.77 -1.01 -8.75
N GLU A 145 -1.80 -0.43 -8.11
CA GLU A 145 -1.88 1.01 -7.93
C GLU A 145 -0.74 1.55 -7.04
N ILE A 146 -0.42 0.87 -5.94
CA ILE A 146 0.74 1.18 -5.09
C ILE A 146 2.06 1.07 -5.87
N LEU A 147 2.23 0.01 -6.67
CA LEU A 147 3.43 -0.15 -7.52
C LEU A 147 3.57 1.00 -8.53
N ARG A 148 2.47 1.46 -9.14
CA ARG A 148 2.46 2.62 -10.03
C ARG A 148 2.83 3.90 -9.29
N ILE A 149 2.20 4.17 -8.14
CA ILE A 149 2.47 5.33 -7.29
C ILE A 149 3.95 5.38 -6.90
N LEU A 150 4.54 4.25 -6.52
CA LEU A 150 5.96 4.15 -6.16
C LEU A 150 6.90 4.30 -7.36
N TYR A 151 6.55 3.82 -8.55
CA TYR A 151 7.34 4.09 -9.76
C TYR A 151 7.31 5.58 -10.14
N ASP A 152 6.13 6.20 -10.12
CA ASP A 152 5.93 7.59 -10.59
C ASP A 152 6.38 8.65 -9.56
N ASN A 153 6.52 8.30 -8.27
CA ASN A 153 6.70 9.27 -7.18
C ASN A 153 7.68 8.80 -6.07
N GLY A 154 8.26 7.60 -6.16
CA GLY A 154 9.01 6.99 -5.06
C GLY A 154 10.39 7.62 -4.78
N PRO A 155 10.96 7.35 -3.59
CA PRO A 155 10.36 6.65 -2.46
C PRO A 155 9.37 7.54 -1.67
N LEU A 156 8.38 6.94 -0.99
CA LEU A 156 7.31 7.64 -0.26
C LEU A 156 6.97 7.01 1.09
N ARG A 157 6.51 7.81 2.06
CA ARG A 157 5.99 7.30 3.33
C ARG A 157 4.60 6.68 3.15
N THR A 158 4.26 5.74 4.03
CA THR A 158 2.95 5.05 4.04
C THR A 158 1.74 5.99 3.97
N LYS A 159 1.84 7.20 4.54
CA LYS A 159 0.79 8.23 4.44
C LYS A 159 0.64 8.75 3.02
N GLU A 160 1.74 9.17 2.39
CA GLU A 160 1.75 9.79 1.06
C GLU A 160 1.32 8.81 -0.03
N ILE A 161 1.58 7.52 0.17
CA ILE A 161 1.04 6.45 -0.67
C ILE A 161 -0.49 6.36 -0.49
N ALA A 162 -0.99 6.36 0.75
CA ALA A 162 -2.43 6.33 1.03
C ALA A 162 -3.17 7.57 0.48
N ASP A 163 -2.59 8.76 0.65
CA ASP A 163 -3.09 10.04 0.15
C ASP A 163 -3.11 10.13 -1.39
N LYS A 164 -2.44 9.20 -2.11
CA LYS A 164 -2.37 9.11 -3.58
C LYS A 164 -3.24 8.00 -4.19
N LEU A 165 -3.88 7.15 -3.39
CA LEU A 165 -4.73 6.06 -3.92
C LEU A 165 -6.09 6.59 -4.39
N THR A 166 -6.59 6.04 -5.51
CA THR A 166 -7.94 6.31 -6.05
C THR A 166 -9.05 5.81 -5.13
N VAL A 167 -8.72 4.94 -4.16
CA VAL A 167 -9.64 4.41 -3.17
C VAL A 167 -9.09 4.64 -1.77
N GLU A 168 -9.91 5.26 -0.92
CA GLU A 168 -9.62 5.49 0.49
C GLU A 168 -9.29 4.16 1.19
N MET A 169 -8.04 4.03 1.63
CA MET A 169 -7.55 2.90 2.42
C MET A 169 -6.90 3.43 3.69
N THR A 170 -7.18 2.79 4.83
CA THR A 170 -6.50 3.17 6.08
C THR A 170 -5.00 2.95 5.96
N ARG A 171 -4.19 3.80 6.61
CA ARG A 171 -2.72 3.69 6.60
C ARG A 171 -2.22 2.30 7.01
N THR A 172 -2.93 1.63 7.93
CA THR A 172 -2.68 0.22 8.29
C THR A 172 -2.96 -0.73 7.12
N ALA A 173 -4.08 -0.60 6.41
CA ALA A 173 -4.39 -1.45 5.25
C ALA A 173 -3.38 -1.26 4.11
N VAL A 174 -2.89 -0.03 3.88
CA VAL A 174 -1.82 0.27 2.91
C VAL A 174 -0.49 -0.36 3.35
N ARG A 175 -0.12 -0.25 4.63
CA ARG A 175 1.06 -0.93 5.20
C ARG A 175 0.99 -2.46 5.06
N GLU A 176 -0.20 -3.06 5.21
CA GLU A 176 -0.38 -4.50 4.94
C GLU A 176 -0.17 -4.87 3.45
N ARG A 177 -0.57 -3.99 2.51
CA ARG A 177 -0.28 -4.20 1.08
C ARG A 177 1.22 -4.10 0.82
N LEU A 178 1.90 -3.16 1.45
CA LEU A 178 3.35 -2.95 1.32
C LEU A 178 4.17 -4.11 1.93
N TRP A 179 3.74 -4.70 3.05
CA TRP A 179 4.31 -5.97 3.53
C TRP A 179 4.09 -7.12 2.54
N HIS A 180 2.91 -7.23 1.91
CA HIS A 180 2.67 -8.26 0.91
C HIS A 180 3.58 -8.08 -0.33
N LEU A 181 3.71 -6.86 -0.85
CA LEU A 181 4.60 -6.53 -1.98
C LEU A 181 6.08 -6.76 -1.68
N GLY A 182 6.53 -6.43 -0.46
CA GLY A 182 7.93 -6.59 -0.03
C GLY A 182 8.33 -8.02 0.35
N GLY A 183 7.36 -8.94 0.44
CA GLY A 183 7.57 -10.37 0.72
C GLY A 183 7.01 -11.31 -0.35
N LEU A 184 6.66 -10.79 -1.54
CA LEU A 184 6.01 -11.56 -2.61
C LEU A 184 6.89 -12.69 -3.16
N ASP A 185 8.21 -12.50 -3.12
CA ASP A 185 9.23 -13.51 -3.47
C ASP A 185 9.17 -14.76 -2.56
N ASN A 186 8.77 -14.60 -1.29
CA ASN A 186 8.50 -15.73 -0.39
C ASN A 186 7.15 -16.43 -0.70
N GLU A 187 6.38 -15.92 -1.65
CA GLU A 187 5.05 -16.44 -2.04
C GLU A 187 5.00 -16.93 -3.50
N VAL A 188 5.96 -16.51 -4.33
CA VAL A 188 6.07 -16.76 -5.77
C VAL A 188 7.45 -17.36 -6.06
N ALA A 189 7.53 -18.68 -6.22
CA ALA A 189 8.80 -19.42 -6.32
C ALA A 189 9.68 -19.06 -7.53
N GLU A 190 9.14 -18.36 -8.53
CA GLU A 190 9.88 -17.87 -9.70
C GLU A 190 10.45 -16.44 -9.50
N ARG A 191 10.04 -15.74 -8.44
CA ARG A 191 10.50 -14.40 -8.09
C ARG A 191 11.64 -14.48 -7.08
N ALA A 192 12.84 -14.10 -7.51
CA ALA A 192 14.04 -14.11 -6.67
C ALA A 192 14.23 -12.83 -5.83
N GLU A 193 13.52 -11.75 -6.14
CA GLU A 193 13.66 -10.43 -5.51
C GLU A 193 12.28 -9.80 -5.23
N PRO A 194 12.10 -9.14 -4.06
CA PRO A 194 10.85 -8.44 -3.75
C PRO A 194 10.59 -7.27 -4.71
N LEU A 195 9.33 -6.80 -4.76
CA LEU A 195 8.96 -5.67 -5.64
C LEU A 195 9.25 -4.30 -5.01
N VAL A 196 9.14 -4.22 -3.69
CA VAL A 196 9.37 -2.99 -2.91
C VAL A 196 10.15 -3.34 -1.65
N THR A 197 10.79 -2.35 -1.04
CA THR A 197 11.28 -2.46 0.34
C THR A 197 11.10 -1.13 1.08
N LYS A 198 11.41 -1.12 2.38
CA LYS A 198 11.34 0.05 3.26
C LYS A 198 12.76 0.50 3.59
N ASP A 199 13.06 1.79 3.51
CA ASP A 199 14.33 2.34 3.99
C ASP A 199 14.36 2.41 5.53
N ILE A 200 15.50 2.09 6.15
CA ILE A 200 15.65 2.14 7.61
C ILE A 200 15.73 3.59 8.12
N ALA A 201 16.45 4.47 7.42
CA ALA A 201 16.71 5.83 7.87
C ALA A 201 15.52 6.76 7.59
N THR A 202 14.95 6.71 6.37
CA THR A 202 13.85 7.60 6.00
C THR A 202 12.47 7.06 6.36
N GLN A 203 12.35 5.74 6.59
CA GLN A 203 11.09 5.00 6.79
C GLN A 203 10.12 5.05 5.60
N GLU A 204 10.59 5.48 4.43
CA GLU A 204 9.86 5.44 3.15
C GLU A 204 9.87 4.05 2.52
N TRP A 205 8.98 3.84 1.56
CA TRP A 205 8.90 2.67 0.70
C TRP A 205 9.21 3.05 -0.74
N GLY A 206 9.83 2.15 -1.50
CA GLY A 206 10.24 2.39 -2.87
C GLY A 206 10.56 1.09 -3.59
N LEU A 207 10.88 1.18 -4.88
CA LEU A 207 11.43 0.04 -5.62
C LEU A 207 12.89 -0.18 -5.15
N LEU A 208 13.43 -1.37 -5.43
CA LEU A 208 14.76 -1.75 -4.95
C LEU A 208 15.89 -0.77 -5.36
N PRO A 209 15.89 -0.13 -6.54
CA PRO A 209 16.87 0.90 -6.90
C PRO A 209 16.75 2.23 -6.13
N ASP A 210 15.58 2.51 -5.55
CA ASP A 210 15.25 3.80 -4.94
C ASP A 210 15.56 3.85 -3.43
N ILE A 211 15.82 2.68 -2.82
CA ILE A 211 16.05 2.53 -1.38
C ILE A 211 17.54 2.33 -1.09
N VAL A 212 18.11 3.20 -0.26
CA VAL A 212 19.54 3.21 0.07
C VAL A 212 19.88 2.13 1.09
N THR A 213 19.07 1.98 2.13
CA THR A 213 19.31 1.03 3.23
C THR A 213 18.04 0.22 3.50
N SER A 214 17.88 -0.88 2.76
CA SER A 214 16.76 -1.80 2.90
C SER A 214 16.63 -2.36 4.32
N ALA A 215 15.42 -2.29 4.90
CA ALA A 215 15.09 -2.89 6.19
C ALA A 215 14.99 -4.43 6.14
N ARG A 216 15.04 -5.04 4.95
CA ARG A 216 15.02 -6.50 4.79
C ARG A 216 16.38 -7.12 5.10
N GLY A 217 16.40 -8.22 5.86
CA GLY A 217 17.61 -8.86 6.35
C GLY A 217 18.33 -8.10 7.47
N HIS A 218 17.86 -6.90 7.83
CA HIS A 218 18.46 -6.07 8.88
C HIS A 218 18.09 -6.54 10.29
N ILE A 219 19.03 -6.38 11.23
CA ILE A 219 18.84 -6.66 12.66
C ILE A 219 18.65 -5.31 13.36
N PRO A 220 17.45 -4.98 13.90
CA PRO A 220 17.22 -3.70 14.57
C PRO A 220 18.00 -3.57 15.87
N ASP A 221 18.57 -2.39 16.12
CA ASP A 221 19.18 -2.03 17.42
C ASP A 221 18.12 -1.81 18.51
N ASP A 222 16.88 -1.41 18.16
CA ASP A 222 15.79 -1.26 19.13
C ASP A 222 15.31 -2.63 19.64
N PRO A 223 15.34 -2.88 20.97
CA PRO A 223 14.92 -4.16 21.54
C PRO A 223 13.46 -4.55 21.23
N LYS A 224 12.54 -3.60 21.11
CA LYS A 224 11.12 -3.91 20.85
C LYS A 224 10.91 -4.40 19.42
N LEU A 225 11.54 -3.74 18.44
CA LEU A 225 11.58 -4.19 17.05
C LEU A 225 12.34 -5.50 16.89
N LEU A 226 13.44 -5.70 17.63
CA LEU A 226 14.20 -6.95 17.62
C LEU A 226 13.35 -8.15 18.09
N VAL A 227 12.63 -8.00 19.22
CA VAL A 227 11.67 -9.02 19.70
C VAL A 227 10.56 -9.24 18.68
N GLN A 228 9.95 -8.17 18.15
CA GLN A 228 8.89 -8.27 17.14
C GLN A 228 9.34 -9.08 15.91
N ARG A 229 10.51 -8.76 15.33
CA ARG A 229 11.07 -9.47 14.16
C ARG A 229 11.37 -10.93 14.48
N THR A 230 11.89 -11.21 15.68
CA THR A 230 12.18 -12.56 16.17
C THR A 230 10.89 -13.40 16.27
N GLU A 231 9.85 -12.89 16.91
CA GLU A 231 8.55 -13.58 17.01
C GLU A 231 7.88 -13.78 15.65
N ASP A 232 7.90 -12.76 14.79
CA ASP A 232 7.28 -12.81 13.46
C ASP A 232 7.91 -13.92 12.61
N GLU A 233 9.24 -13.99 12.62
CA GLU A 233 10.03 -15.00 11.90
C GLU A 233 9.89 -16.40 12.51
N LEU A 234 9.77 -16.51 13.83
CA LEU A 234 9.43 -17.79 14.50
C LEU A 234 8.03 -18.28 14.08
N VAL A 235 7.04 -17.39 13.99
CA VAL A 235 5.69 -17.71 13.50
C VAL A 235 5.72 -18.16 12.04
N ARG A 236 6.40 -17.44 11.14
CA ARG A 236 6.56 -17.86 9.75
C ARG A 236 7.24 -19.22 9.65
N ARG A 237 8.39 -19.41 10.31
CA ARG A 237 9.12 -20.69 10.31
C ARG A 237 8.31 -21.86 10.88
N ALA A 238 7.36 -21.62 11.79
CA ALA A 238 6.45 -22.64 12.26
C ALA A 238 5.42 -23.04 11.18
N LEU A 239 4.80 -22.05 10.52
CA LEU A 239 3.83 -22.26 9.43
C LEU A 239 4.49 -22.94 8.22
N ASP A 240 5.69 -22.51 7.82
CA ASP A 240 6.47 -23.09 6.71
C ASP A 240 6.87 -24.55 7.00
N ARG A 241 6.98 -24.95 8.27
CA ARG A 241 7.22 -26.34 8.71
C ARG A 241 5.94 -27.18 8.82
N GLY A 242 4.78 -26.61 8.48
CA GLY A 242 3.49 -27.30 8.50
C GLY A 242 2.78 -27.31 9.87
N CYS A 243 3.22 -26.49 10.84
CA CYS A 243 2.39 -26.23 12.02
C CYS A 243 1.11 -25.51 11.60
N ASP A 244 -0.04 -25.95 12.09
CA ASP A 244 -1.31 -25.29 11.78
C ASP A 244 -1.48 -23.98 12.57
N ARG A 245 -2.38 -23.11 12.09
CA ARG A 245 -2.58 -21.79 12.71
C ARG A 245 -3.20 -21.85 14.11
N GLN A 246 -3.95 -22.89 14.49
CA GLN A 246 -4.49 -23.01 15.84
C GLN A 246 -3.36 -23.30 16.83
N THR A 247 -2.48 -24.26 16.51
CA THR A 247 -1.26 -24.52 17.29
C THR A 247 -0.38 -23.26 17.41
N VAL A 248 -0.22 -22.49 16.33
CA VAL A 248 0.55 -21.22 16.36
C VAL A 248 -0.14 -20.15 17.21
N MET A 249 -1.47 -20.03 17.16
CA MET A 249 -2.23 -19.11 18.03
C MET A 249 -2.04 -19.44 19.52
N GLU A 250 -2.12 -20.73 19.87
CA GLU A 250 -2.00 -21.21 21.25
C GLU A 250 -0.57 -21.09 21.81
N VAL A 251 0.46 -21.27 20.99
CA VAL A 251 1.88 -21.21 21.42
C VAL A 251 2.41 -19.77 21.55
N PHE A 252 1.94 -18.84 20.70
CA PHE A 252 2.43 -17.45 20.68
C PHE A 252 1.45 -16.44 21.31
N ASP A 253 0.33 -16.91 21.87
CA ASP A 253 -0.80 -16.10 22.38
C ASP A 253 -1.23 -14.98 21.40
N VAL A 254 -1.45 -15.36 20.13
CA VAL A 254 -1.86 -14.44 19.07
C VAL A 254 -3.24 -14.78 18.53
N SER A 255 -4.02 -13.74 18.22
CA SER A 255 -5.26 -13.93 17.46
C SER A 255 -5.00 -14.56 16.08
N ARG A 256 -6.02 -15.22 15.52
CA ARG A 256 -5.94 -15.79 14.15
C ARG A 256 -5.49 -14.77 13.11
N ARG A 257 -5.96 -13.52 13.21
CA ARG A 257 -5.56 -12.39 12.36
C ARG A 257 -4.09 -12.01 12.58
N GLY A 258 -3.63 -12.05 13.83
CA GLY A 258 -2.24 -11.89 14.21
C GLY A 258 -1.30 -12.86 13.49
N THR A 259 -1.66 -14.14 13.34
CA THR A 259 -0.80 -15.12 12.62
C THR A 259 -0.51 -14.70 11.18
N PHE A 260 -1.50 -14.18 10.45
CA PHE A 260 -1.32 -13.70 9.08
C PHE A 260 -0.45 -12.43 9.05
N TYR A 261 -0.65 -11.50 9.99
CA TYR A 261 0.18 -10.31 10.09
C TYR A 261 1.64 -10.61 10.40
N LYS A 262 1.90 -11.50 11.37
CA LYS A 262 3.26 -11.94 11.72
C LYS A 262 3.94 -12.60 10.53
N GLU A 263 3.26 -13.50 9.83
CA GLU A 263 3.76 -14.17 8.63
C GLU A 263 4.06 -13.19 7.47
N THR A 264 3.09 -12.40 7.03
CA THR A 264 3.28 -11.46 5.89
C THR A 264 4.34 -10.41 6.21
N ARG A 265 4.42 -9.94 7.47
CA ARG A 265 5.46 -9.01 7.90
C ARG A 265 6.84 -9.68 7.97
N SER A 266 6.93 -10.91 8.45
CA SER A 266 8.18 -11.70 8.41
C SER A 266 8.67 -11.93 6.98
N LYS A 267 7.80 -12.27 6.03
CA LYS A 267 8.17 -12.41 4.60
C LYS A 267 8.79 -11.12 4.01
N MET A 268 8.33 -9.95 4.43
CA MET A 268 8.90 -8.67 3.99
C MET A 268 10.25 -8.33 4.65
N TYR A 269 10.38 -8.58 5.95
CA TYR A 269 11.62 -8.25 6.68
C TYR A 269 12.70 -9.33 6.61
N ASP A 270 12.35 -10.59 6.27
CA ASP A 270 13.26 -11.74 6.06
C ASP A 270 14.36 -11.83 7.12
N PHE A 271 13.93 -11.86 8.38
CA PHE A 271 14.80 -11.59 9.52
C PHE A 271 15.79 -12.74 9.75
N PRO A 272 17.11 -12.47 9.85
CA PRO A 272 18.14 -13.51 9.85
C PRO A 272 18.31 -14.18 11.22
N LEU A 273 17.29 -14.91 11.68
CA LEU A 273 17.25 -15.61 12.98
C LEU A 273 18.44 -16.55 13.19
N ASP A 274 19.02 -17.10 12.12
CA ASP A 274 20.18 -18.00 12.16
C ASP A 274 21.50 -17.28 12.49
N ALA A 275 21.55 -15.93 12.43
CA ALA A 275 22.68 -15.15 12.91
C ALA A 275 22.88 -15.33 14.43
N PHE A 276 21.79 -15.35 15.19
CA PHE A 276 21.79 -15.51 16.65
C PHE A 276 22.11 -16.95 17.10
N SER A 277 21.87 -17.94 16.22
CA SER A 277 22.07 -19.37 16.52
C SER A 277 23.54 -19.76 16.75
N ARG A 278 24.49 -18.87 16.46
CA ARG A 278 25.94 -19.11 16.63
C ARG A 278 26.44 -18.99 18.07
N GLY A 279 25.63 -18.49 19.01
CA GLY A 279 25.98 -18.34 20.43
C GLY A 279 25.73 -19.56 21.33
N GLY A 280 25.27 -20.69 20.76
CA GLY A 280 24.87 -21.87 21.53
C GLY A 280 26.02 -22.55 22.29
N ARG A 281 25.90 -22.61 23.63
CA ARG A 281 26.76 -23.35 24.57
C ARG A 281 27.18 -24.72 24.00
N PRO A 282 28.48 -25.07 23.98
CA PRO A 282 28.94 -26.37 23.47
C PRO A 282 28.20 -27.54 24.12
N ARG A 283 27.82 -28.55 23.31
CA ARG A 283 27.34 -29.84 23.82
C ARG A 283 28.53 -30.59 24.45
N VAL A 284 28.69 -30.45 25.76
CA VAL A 284 29.84 -31.00 26.49
C VAL A 284 29.74 -32.53 26.59
N SER A 285 30.43 -33.21 25.69
CA SER A 285 30.67 -34.67 25.65
C SER A 285 29.42 -35.54 25.40
N LYS A 286 29.51 -36.78 24.92
CA LYS A 286 30.61 -37.76 24.77
C LYS A 286 30.23 -38.65 23.54
N GLU A 287 31.07 -39.25 22.69
CA GLU A 287 32.51 -39.61 22.71
C GLU A 287 33.20 -39.39 21.34
N ALA A 288 34.53 -39.41 21.37
CA ALA A 288 35.56 -39.36 20.32
C ALA A 288 35.20 -39.60 18.83
N SER A 289 35.73 -38.72 17.98
CA SER A 289 36.88 -39.07 17.11
C SER A 289 37.63 -37.81 16.68
N ASP A 290 38.96 -37.79 16.81
CA ASP A 290 39.82 -36.72 16.30
C ASP A 290 40.05 -36.88 14.78
N GLU A 291 39.97 -35.78 14.04
CA GLU A 291 40.99 -35.42 13.03
C GLU A 291 40.91 -33.91 12.73
N GLU A 292 42.05 -33.32 12.39
CA GLU A 292 42.21 -31.87 12.21
C GLU A 292 41.93 -31.45 10.76
N ASP A 293 41.20 -30.35 10.55
CA ASP A 293 41.53 -29.42 9.47
C ASP A 293 41.22 -27.98 9.87
N SER A 294 42.01 -27.03 9.37
CA SER A 294 42.06 -25.65 9.84
C SER A 294 41.87 -24.67 8.69
N SER A 295 40.74 -23.95 8.71
CA SER A 295 40.43 -22.90 7.73
C SER A 295 40.02 -21.60 8.41
N THR A 296 41.01 -20.88 8.94
CA THR A 296 40.84 -19.51 9.43
C THR A 296 40.71 -18.53 8.26
N ALA A 297 39.50 -18.41 7.69
CA ALA A 297 39.18 -17.38 6.71
C ALA A 297 39.16 -16.00 7.39
N ALA A 298 40.30 -15.30 7.36
CA ALA A 298 40.41 -13.96 7.90
C ALA A 298 39.61 -12.95 7.06
N ARG A 299 38.77 -12.13 7.71
CA ARG A 299 38.22 -10.91 7.11
C ARG A 299 39.36 -9.93 6.84
N GLY A 300 39.39 -9.36 5.64
CA GLY A 300 40.41 -8.38 5.24
C GLY A 300 40.22 -7.00 5.88
N PRO A 301 41.27 -6.15 5.94
CA PRO A 301 41.21 -4.85 6.59
C PRO A 301 40.39 -3.79 5.84
N ASP A 302 40.14 -3.95 4.53
CA ASP A 302 39.43 -2.96 3.69
C ASP A 302 38.03 -2.58 4.22
N GLU A 303 37.31 -3.53 4.82
CA GLU A 303 35.94 -3.32 5.32
C GLU A 303 35.92 -2.28 6.48
N ALA A 304 36.99 -2.19 7.27
CA ALA A 304 37.12 -1.21 8.35
C ALA A 304 37.55 0.18 7.84
N GLU A 305 38.42 0.24 6.83
CA GLU A 305 38.87 1.50 6.22
C GLU A 305 37.73 2.18 5.42
N ALA A 306 36.85 1.38 4.78
CA ALA A 306 35.64 1.89 4.15
C ALA A 306 34.71 2.60 5.15
N ILE A 307 34.49 2.01 6.33
CA ILE A 307 33.62 2.57 7.38
C ILE A 307 34.23 3.87 7.94
N GLN A 308 35.54 3.93 8.18
CA GLN A 308 36.19 5.15 8.67
C GLN A 308 36.13 6.30 7.64
N ASN A 309 36.29 6.01 6.34
CA ASN A 309 36.16 7.00 5.29
C ASN A 309 34.71 7.51 5.10
N ALA A 310 33.70 6.69 5.40
CA ALA A 310 32.30 7.13 5.44
C ALA A 310 32.03 8.07 6.62
N ALA A 311 32.50 7.70 7.83
CA ALA A 311 32.35 8.51 9.04
C ALA A 311 33.05 9.88 8.92
N ALA A 312 34.24 9.92 8.32
CA ALA A 312 34.96 11.18 8.06
C ALA A 312 34.15 12.16 7.19
N ARG A 313 33.51 11.66 6.12
CA ARG A 313 32.71 12.49 5.21
C ARG A 313 31.39 12.98 5.82
N ALA A 314 30.82 12.24 6.76
CA ALA A 314 29.66 12.71 7.54
C ALA A 314 30.02 13.90 8.46
N SER A 315 31.27 13.95 8.94
CA SER A 315 31.73 14.96 9.91
C SER A 315 32.06 16.34 9.31
N GLU A 316 32.09 16.50 7.99
CA GLU A 316 32.44 17.78 7.32
C GLU A 316 31.21 18.62 6.93
N VAL A 317 29.97 18.15 7.22
CA VAL A 317 28.72 18.76 6.73
C VAL A 317 27.80 19.28 7.86
N THR A 318 28.28 19.31 9.11
CA THR A 318 27.53 19.87 10.26
C THR A 318 28.30 20.99 10.96
N ALA A 319 28.20 22.21 10.43
CA ALA A 319 28.81 23.42 10.99
C ALA A 319 27.93 24.67 10.76
N ASP A 320 26.64 24.57 11.09
CA ASP A 320 25.78 25.72 11.40
C ASP A 320 24.84 25.33 12.55
N GLU A 321 24.41 26.29 13.37
CA GLU A 321 23.82 26.03 14.70
C GLU A 321 22.29 25.99 14.67
N GLY A 322 21.69 25.00 15.34
CA GLY A 322 20.24 24.85 15.48
C GLY A 322 19.84 23.84 16.54
N GLU A 323 19.55 24.31 17.75
CA GLU A 323 19.03 23.47 18.84
C GLU A 323 17.57 23.09 18.59
N GLU A 324 17.28 21.84 18.24
CA GLU A 324 15.98 21.23 18.56
C GLU A 324 16.10 19.75 18.98
N SER A 325 15.08 19.27 19.67
CA SER A 325 15.18 18.12 20.58
C SER A 325 15.23 16.73 19.91
N ALA A 326 15.84 15.78 20.61
CA ALA A 326 16.05 14.40 20.15
C ALA A 326 14.75 13.72 19.66
N ALA A 327 14.85 13.03 18.52
CA ALA A 327 13.70 12.46 17.82
C ALA A 327 12.96 11.39 18.64
N LYS A 328 11.64 11.56 18.78
CA LYS A 328 10.73 10.53 19.30
C LYS A 328 10.57 9.43 18.25
N ILE A 329 11.33 8.34 18.39
CA ILE A 329 11.27 7.19 17.47
C ILE A 329 9.91 6.49 17.60
N VAL A 330 9.14 6.54 16.51
CA VAL A 330 7.79 5.95 16.42
C VAL A 330 7.91 4.49 15.99
N SER A 331 7.37 3.55 16.78
CA SER A 331 7.31 2.15 16.36
C SER A 331 6.30 1.96 15.23
N ASP A 332 6.40 0.88 14.44
CA ASP A 332 5.39 0.56 13.40
C ASP A 332 3.98 0.23 13.98
N ALA A 333 3.78 0.40 15.30
CA ALA A 333 2.49 0.34 16.00
C ALA A 333 2.06 1.68 16.66
N ASP A 334 2.94 2.69 16.77
CA ASP A 334 2.75 3.91 17.60
C ASP A 334 2.17 5.12 16.83
N GLU A 335 1.45 4.87 15.73
CA GLU A 335 0.65 5.90 15.06
C GLU A 335 -0.84 5.75 15.42
N SER A 336 -1.15 5.97 16.69
CA SER A 336 -2.50 5.87 17.25
C SER A 336 -3.34 7.13 17.00
N VAL A 337 -4.34 6.95 16.14
CA VAL A 337 -5.70 7.52 16.19
C VAL A 337 -5.89 8.83 17.00
N VAL A 338 -6.18 9.93 16.27
CA VAL A 338 -6.95 11.06 16.81
C VAL A 338 -8.02 11.46 15.79
N GLU A 339 -9.14 10.74 15.82
CA GLU A 339 -10.44 11.27 15.38
C GLU A 339 -11.43 10.99 16.51
N VAL A 340 -12.13 12.03 16.96
CA VAL A 340 -13.03 12.01 18.12
C VAL A 340 -14.36 12.61 17.69
N ASP A 341 -15.45 11.87 17.92
CA ASP A 341 -16.73 12.43 18.40
C ASP A 341 -17.78 11.32 18.56
N GLN A 342 -17.78 10.66 19.73
CA GLN A 342 -19.01 10.57 20.51
C GLN A 342 -18.76 10.25 21.99
N GLU A 343 -19.59 10.86 22.82
CA GLU A 343 -19.60 10.74 24.27
C GLU A 343 -20.30 9.46 24.76
N ASP A 344 -19.62 8.66 25.58
CA ASP A 344 -20.23 8.02 26.75
C ASP A 344 -19.13 7.64 27.76
N ALA A 345 -19.40 7.83 29.06
CA ALA A 345 -18.34 7.83 30.07
C ALA A 345 -18.30 6.55 30.92
N VAL A 346 -17.12 5.93 30.99
CA VAL A 346 -16.74 4.94 32.02
C VAL A 346 -15.28 5.18 32.42
N ASP A 347 -15.00 5.14 33.72
CA ASP A 347 -13.64 5.27 34.25
C ASP A 347 -12.80 4.04 33.90
N ASP A 348 -11.60 4.27 33.33
CA ASP A 348 -10.52 3.28 33.26
C ASP A 348 -9.19 3.96 33.63
N ALA A 349 -8.89 3.97 34.92
CA ALA A 349 -7.78 4.72 35.50
C ALA A 349 -6.54 3.85 35.69
N THR A 350 -5.75 3.74 34.62
CA THR A 350 -4.30 3.46 34.65
C THR A 350 -3.84 2.21 35.41
N ASP A 351 -4.09 1.03 34.84
CA ASP A 351 -3.60 -0.28 35.33
C ASP A 351 -2.06 -0.47 35.23
N ALA A 352 -1.29 0.58 34.93
CA ALA A 352 0.16 0.55 34.75
C ALA A 352 0.94 0.59 36.08
N ASP A 353 0.48 1.39 37.05
CA ASP A 353 1.14 1.53 38.37
C ASP A 353 1.09 0.21 39.16
N GLY A 354 -0.03 -0.51 39.09
CA GLY A 354 -0.20 -1.79 39.78
C GLY A 354 0.75 -2.88 39.29
N VAL A 355 1.02 -2.93 37.98
CA VAL A 355 1.99 -3.88 37.39
C VAL A 355 3.42 -3.54 37.82
N GLN A 356 3.78 -2.26 37.88
CA GLN A 356 5.11 -1.85 38.36
C GLN A 356 5.29 -2.16 39.85
N GLN A 357 4.27 -1.88 40.69
CA GLN A 357 4.32 -2.14 42.12
C GLN A 357 4.44 -3.64 42.45
N LEU A 358 3.71 -4.50 41.71
CA LEU A 358 3.84 -5.97 41.84
C LEU A 358 5.21 -6.48 41.39
N LEU A 359 5.86 -5.83 40.43
CA LEU A 359 7.21 -6.19 39.99
C LEU A 359 8.28 -5.78 41.01
N GLU A 360 8.13 -4.62 41.65
CA GLU A 360 9.02 -4.18 42.74
C GLU A 360 8.88 -5.07 43.99
N GLU A 361 7.65 -5.42 44.41
CA GLU A 361 7.40 -6.33 45.53
C GLU A 361 7.99 -7.74 45.28
N ALA A 362 7.88 -8.25 44.05
CA ALA A 362 8.50 -9.53 43.67
C ALA A 362 10.03 -9.49 43.61
N LEU A 363 10.64 -8.33 43.32
CA LEU A 363 12.10 -8.18 43.27
C LEU A 363 12.74 -8.02 44.66
N ASP A 364 12.06 -7.37 45.60
CA ASP A 364 12.54 -7.27 46.98
C ASP A 364 12.32 -8.58 47.76
N ALA A 365 11.24 -9.32 47.51
CA ALA A 365 11.06 -10.67 48.05
C ALA A 365 12.21 -11.63 47.66
N LEU A 366 12.75 -11.49 46.44
CA LEU A 366 13.91 -12.25 45.96
C LEU A 366 15.26 -11.75 46.52
N ARG A 367 15.31 -10.60 47.20
CA ARG A 367 16.51 -10.07 47.85
C ARG A 367 16.60 -10.47 49.32
N ASP A 368 15.47 -10.56 50.01
CA ASP A 368 15.45 -10.92 51.44
C ASP A 368 15.77 -12.42 51.67
N ASP A 369 15.45 -13.30 50.72
CA ASP A 369 15.81 -14.74 50.77
C ASP A 369 17.33 -14.99 50.68
N ASP A 370 18.11 -14.09 50.07
CA ASP A 370 19.58 -14.22 49.88
C ASP A 370 20.40 -13.86 51.15
N VAL A 371 19.75 -13.53 52.28
CA VAL A 371 20.39 -12.95 53.48
C VAL A 371 20.41 -13.92 54.69
N VAL A 372 20.00 -15.18 54.54
CA VAL A 372 19.82 -16.13 55.67
C VAL A 372 20.55 -17.48 55.51
N GLU A 373 21.84 -17.47 55.14
CA GLU A 373 22.76 -18.60 55.41
C GLU A 373 24.15 -18.13 55.94
N GLU A 374 24.25 -17.91 57.26
CA GLU A 374 25.48 -18.05 58.08
C GLU A 374 25.15 -18.70 59.45
#